data_AF-A0A2D6SXU2-F1
#
_entry.id   AF-A0A2D6SXU2-F1
#
_cell.length_a   1.000
_cell.length_b   1.000
_cell.length_c   1.000
_cell.angle_alpha   90.00
_cell.angle_beta   90.00
_cell.angle_gamma   90.00
#
_symmetry.space_group_name_H-M   'P 1'
#
loop_
_entity.id
_entity.type
_entity.pdbx_description
1 polymer ?
#
loop_
_entity_poly.entity_id
_entity_poly.type
_entity_poly.pdbx_seq_one_letter_code
_entity_poly.pdbx_strand_id
1 'polypeptide(L)'
;MSKANSVLHAFRNDDCGMVSAIGIILIVTIISLGMIVGLTTYRDQVIQELGDLAVSLESVDQSYSVVVHGTTSHFEDTESLEDEAGDAPACISLAVDASPE
;
A
#
# COMPACT_ATOMS: atom_id res chain seq x y z
N MET A 1 2.49 33.12 -62.57
CA MET A 1 1.87 31.85 -62.10
C MET A 1 2.56 31.23 -60.86
N SER A 2 3.86 31.46 -60.60
CA SER A 2 4.57 30.89 -59.42
C SER A 2 4.03 31.35 -58.05
N LYS A 3 3.60 32.62 -57.89
CA LYS A 3 3.06 33.13 -56.61
C LYS A 3 1.78 32.42 -56.16
N ALA A 4 0.92 32.00 -57.09
CA ALA A 4 -0.34 31.34 -56.76
C ALA A 4 -0.11 29.96 -56.12
N ASN A 5 0.87 29.19 -56.61
CA ASN A 5 1.24 27.92 -55.98
C ASN A 5 1.83 28.13 -54.58
N SER A 6 2.62 29.18 -54.37
CA SER A 6 3.19 29.50 -53.04
C SER A 6 2.11 29.82 -52.00
N VAL A 7 1.07 30.57 -52.39
CA VAL A 7 -0.04 30.94 -51.49
C VAL A 7 -0.90 29.72 -51.16
N LEU A 8 -1.15 28.85 -52.14
CA LEU A 8 -1.91 27.62 -51.92
C LEU A 8 -1.16 26.64 -50.98
N HIS A 9 0.16 26.55 -51.12
CA HIS A 9 0.99 25.77 -50.20
C HIS A 9 1.02 26.35 -48.78
N ALA A 10 1.00 27.68 -48.64
CA ALA A 10 0.91 28.33 -47.32
C ALA A 10 -0.41 27.99 -46.62
N PHE A 11 -1.55 28.11 -47.30
CA PHE A 11 -2.86 27.72 -46.73
C PHE A 11 -2.94 26.24 -46.36
N ARG A 12 -2.39 25.34 -47.17
CA ARG A 12 -2.34 23.89 -46.85
C ARG A 12 -1.52 23.60 -45.60
N ASN A 13 -0.47 24.39 -45.35
CA ASN A 13 0.37 24.21 -44.17
C ASN A 13 -0.30 24.78 -42.91
N ASP A 14 -1.13 25.81 -43.05
CA ASP A 14 -1.87 26.42 -41.93
C ASP A 14 -3.05 25.55 -41.45
N ASP A 15 -3.75 24.83 -42.34
CA ASP A 15 -4.88 23.95 -41.96
C ASP A 15 -4.47 22.56 -41.46
N CYS A 16 -3.19 22.20 -41.54
CA CYS A 16 -2.68 20.89 -41.17
C CYS A 16 -2.81 20.58 -39.65
N GLY A 17 -3.10 21.59 -38.83
CA GLY A 17 -3.31 21.44 -37.39
C GLY A 17 -4.73 21.02 -36.97
N MET A 18 -5.76 21.29 -37.77
CA MET A 18 -7.17 21.20 -37.32
C MET A 18 -7.67 19.75 -37.19
N VAL A 19 -7.37 18.90 -38.18
CA VAL A 19 -7.68 17.46 -38.13
C VAL A 19 -6.76 16.71 -37.16
N SER A 20 -5.52 17.20 -36.99
CA SER A 20 -4.54 16.60 -36.08
C SER A 20 -4.88 16.82 -34.59
N ALA A 21 -5.53 17.94 -34.25
CA ALA A 21 -5.83 18.27 -32.86
C ALA A 21 -6.80 17.26 -32.21
N ILE A 22 -7.87 16.86 -32.92
CA ILE A 22 -8.85 15.89 -32.40
C ILE A 22 -8.22 14.49 -32.27
N GLY A 23 -7.37 14.11 -33.22
CA GLY A 23 -6.65 12.82 -33.16
C GLY A 23 -5.72 12.71 -31.95
N ILE A 24 -5.00 13.79 -31.62
CA ILE A 24 -4.13 13.83 -30.44
C ILE A 24 -4.96 13.76 -29.15
N ILE A 25 -6.08 14.51 -29.06
CA ILE A 25 -6.97 14.46 -27.90
C ILE A 25 -7.51 13.05 -27.69
N LEU A 26 -7.95 12.37 -28.76
CA LEU A 26 -8.46 11.00 -28.68
C LEU A 26 -7.38 10.02 -28.20
N ILE A 27 -6.15 10.14 -28.67
CA ILE A 27 -5.04 9.29 -28.23
C ILE A 27 -4.72 9.54 -26.75
N VAL A 28 -4.63 10.81 -26.35
CA VAL A 28 -4.33 11.20 -24.96
C VAL A 28 -5.41 10.69 -24.01
N THR A 29 -6.69 10.77 -24.38
CA THR A 29 -7.78 10.27 -23.53
C THR A 29 -7.76 8.76 -23.40
N ILE A 30 -7.51 8.00 -24.48
CA ILE A 30 -7.39 6.53 -24.41
C ILE A 30 -6.22 6.12 -23.52
N ILE A 31 -5.07 6.78 -23.66
CA ILE A 31 -3.90 6.52 -22.79
C ILE A 31 -4.23 6.87 -21.34
N SER A 32 -4.92 7.99 -21.09
CA SER A 32 -5.30 8.41 -19.74
C SER A 32 -6.24 7.40 -19.08
N LEU A 33 -7.23 6.89 -19.81
CA LEU A 33 -8.13 5.84 -19.33
C LEU A 33 -7.37 4.54 -19.03
N GLY A 34 -6.47 4.14 -19.93
CA GLY A 34 -5.60 2.97 -19.71
C GLY A 34 -4.71 3.12 -18.49
N MET A 35 -4.14 4.32 -18.26
CA MET A 35 -3.33 4.60 -17.06
C MET A 35 -4.15 4.56 -15.78
N ILE A 36 -5.36 5.12 -15.76
CA ILE A 36 -6.20 5.11 -14.55
C ILE A 36 -6.54 3.67 -14.15
N VAL A 37 -7.01 2.86 -15.11
CA VAL A 37 -7.36 1.46 -14.83
C VAL A 37 -6.11 0.67 -14.47
N GLY A 38 -5.01 0.84 -15.22
CA GLY A 38 -3.75 0.14 -14.95
C GLY A 38 -3.15 0.47 -13.58
N LEU A 39 -3.15 1.74 -13.19
CA LEU A 39 -2.67 2.16 -11.87
C LEU A 39 -3.58 1.66 -10.75
N THR A 40 -4.89 1.63 -10.98
CA THR A 40 -5.85 1.07 -10.01
C THR A 40 -5.58 -0.41 -9.79
N THR A 41 -5.42 -1.19 -10.85
CA THR A 41 -5.07 -2.62 -10.74
C THR A 41 -3.72 -2.84 -10.05
N TYR A 42 -2.71 -2.03 -10.38
CA TYR A 42 -1.41 -2.10 -9.71
C TYR A 42 -1.53 -1.82 -8.21
N ARG A 43 -2.26 -0.76 -7.83
CA ARG A 43 -2.53 -0.44 -6.43
C ARG A 43 -3.23 -1.60 -5.72
N ASP A 44 -4.24 -2.19 -6.35
CA ASP A 44 -5.01 -3.27 -5.73
C ASP A 44 -4.14 -4.51 -5.49
N GLN A 45 -3.21 -4.83 -6.39
CA GLN A 45 -2.22 -5.90 -6.18
C GLN A 45 -1.27 -5.58 -5.03
N VAL A 46 -0.74 -4.36 -4.97
CA VAL A 46 0.14 -3.94 -3.85
C VAL A 46 -0.60 -4.04 -2.51
N ILE A 47 -1.88 -3.62 -2.45
CA ILE A 47 -2.69 -3.72 -1.23
C ILE A 47 -2.93 -5.18 -0.85
N GLN A 48 -3.17 -6.07 -1.80
CA GLN A 48 -3.33 -7.51 -1.53
C GLN A 48 -2.05 -8.09 -0.92
N GLU A 49 -0.89 -7.83 -1.50
CA GLU A 49 0.40 -8.29 -0.96
C GLU A 49 0.67 -7.70 0.43
N LEU A 50 0.34 -6.42 0.67
CA LEU A 50 0.45 -5.82 2.01
C LEU A 50 -0.53 -6.45 3.01
N GLY A 51 -1.71 -6.88 2.57
CA GLY A 51 -2.65 -7.65 3.38
C GLY A 51 -2.09 -9.01 3.77
N ASP A 52 -1.51 -9.74 2.81
CA ASP A 52 -0.87 -11.03 3.05
C ASP A 52 0.36 -10.90 3.97
N LEU A 53 1.12 -9.81 3.84
CA LEU A 53 2.20 -9.47 4.76
C LEU A 53 1.70 -9.14 6.17
N ALA A 54 0.55 -8.47 6.31
CA ALA A 54 -0.02 -8.16 7.61
C ALA A 54 -0.43 -9.42 8.37
N VAL A 55 -1.12 -10.35 7.70
CA VAL A 55 -1.49 -11.65 8.29
C VAL A 55 -0.24 -12.47 8.64
N SER A 56 0.78 -12.44 7.79
CA SER A 56 2.04 -13.12 8.09
C SER A 56 2.74 -12.53 9.32
N LEU A 57 2.64 -11.22 9.54
CA LEU A 57 3.22 -10.56 10.70
C LEU A 57 2.45 -10.87 11.99
N GLU A 58 1.11 -10.98 11.90
CA GLU A 58 0.27 -11.44 13.02
C GLU A 58 0.62 -12.86 13.44
N SER A 59 0.98 -13.74 12.50
CA SER A 59 1.43 -15.11 12.82
C SER A 59 2.84 -15.21 13.42
N VAL A 60 3.55 -14.09 13.59
CA VAL A 60 4.86 -14.08 14.25
C VAL A 60 4.64 -14.06 15.76
N ASP A 61 5.29 -14.99 16.47
CA ASP A 61 5.29 -15.03 17.94
C ASP A 61 5.95 -13.76 18.53
N GLN A 62 5.15 -12.91 19.18
CA GLN A 62 5.58 -11.67 19.84
C GLN A 62 5.82 -11.84 21.35
N SER A 63 5.97 -13.07 21.84
CA SER A 63 6.25 -13.36 23.25
C SER A 63 7.60 -12.80 23.72
N TYR A 64 7.66 -12.30 24.95
CA TYR A 64 8.90 -11.81 25.56
C TYR A 64 9.00 -12.14 27.06
N SER A 65 10.23 -12.18 27.58
CA SER A 65 10.50 -12.28 29.02
C SER A 65 11.67 -11.38 29.39
N VAL A 66 11.48 -10.55 30.42
CA VAL A 66 12.47 -9.57 30.88
C VAL A 66 12.55 -9.62 32.41
N VAL A 67 13.78 -9.59 32.94
CA VAL A 67 14.04 -9.55 34.39
C VAL A 67 14.63 -8.19 34.76
N VAL A 68 13.98 -7.49 35.70
CA VAL A 68 14.41 -6.18 36.22
C VAL A 68 14.42 -6.24 37.75
N HIS A 69 15.58 -6.06 38.37
CA HIS A 69 15.75 -6.00 39.84
C HIS A 69 15.05 -7.16 40.59
N GLY A 70 15.18 -8.40 40.09
CA GLY A 70 14.55 -9.58 40.70
C GLY A 70 13.04 -9.72 40.39
N THR A 71 12.46 -8.85 39.58
CA THR A 71 11.10 -9.00 39.05
C THR A 71 11.17 -9.47 37.60
N THR A 72 10.64 -10.66 37.33
CA THR A 72 10.45 -11.23 36.00
C THR A 72 9.10 -10.80 35.46
N SER A 73 9.09 -10.10 34.33
CA SER A 73 7.92 -9.83 33.51
C SER A 73 7.93 -10.76 32.31
N HIS A 74 6.79 -11.38 32.00
CA HIS A 74 6.64 -12.25 30.85
C HIS A 74 5.32 -11.97 30.14
N PHE A 75 5.38 -11.92 28.81
CA PHE A 75 4.25 -11.86 27.91
C PHE A 75 4.28 -13.07 26.98
N GLU A 76 3.13 -13.73 26.84
CA GLU A 76 2.92 -14.87 25.92
C GLU A 76 1.87 -14.47 24.90
N ASP A 77 2.27 -14.47 23.62
CA ASP A 77 1.41 -14.13 22.49
C ASP A 77 0.52 -15.34 22.16
N THR A 78 -0.76 -15.27 22.53
CA THR A 78 -1.72 -16.36 22.35
C THR A 78 -3.06 -15.81 21.84
N GLU A 79 -3.83 -16.67 21.17
CA GLU A 79 -5.07 -16.34 20.48
C GLU A 79 -6.24 -16.01 21.42
N SER A 80 -6.11 -16.29 22.73
CA SER A 80 -7.18 -16.11 23.71
C SER A 80 -6.80 -15.12 24.80
N LEU A 81 -7.65 -14.12 24.99
CA LEU A 81 -7.62 -13.17 26.10
C LEU A 81 -8.71 -13.49 27.14
N GLU A 82 -9.20 -14.73 27.15
CA GLU A 82 -10.24 -15.16 28.08
C GLU A 82 -9.63 -15.55 29.43
N ASP A 83 -9.99 -14.80 30.47
CA ASP A 83 -9.60 -15.08 31.85
C ASP A 83 -10.78 -15.78 32.56
N GLU A 84 -10.54 -16.90 33.26
CA GLU A 84 -11.55 -17.42 34.18
C GLU A 84 -11.73 -16.45 35.37
N ALA A 85 -12.97 -16.34 35.86
CA ALA A 85 -13.29 -15.38 36.92
C ALA A 85 -12.55 -15.73 38.22
N GLY A 86 -11.53 -14.93 38.55
CA GLY A 86 -10.71 -15.09 39.76
C GLY A 86 -9.27 -15.52 39.49
N ASP A 87 -8.92 -15.87 38.24
CA ASP A 87 -7.56 -16.18 37.84
C ASP A 87 -6.74 -14.93 37.50
N ALA A 88 -5.41 -15.11 37.42
CA ALA A 88 -4.51 -14.09 36.94
C ALA A 88 -4.81 -13.75 35.46
N PRO A 89 -4.57 -12.50 35.01
CA PRO A 89 -4.83 -12.11 33.63
C PRO A 89 -4.04 -12.99 32.66
N ALA A 90 -4.70 -13.45 31.58
CA ALA A 90 -4.05 -14.23 30.54
C ALA A 90 -2.92 -13.43 29.87
N CYS A 91 -1.95 -14.15 29.31
CA CYS A 91 -0.85 -13.62 28.50
C CYS A 91 0.18 -12.74 29.25
N ILE A 92 -0.07 -12.31 30.49
CA ILE A 92 0.83 -11.41 31.22
C ILE A 92 1.10 -11.98 32.62
N SER A 93 2.36 -12.23 32.93
CA SER A 93 2.78 -12.61 34.28
C SER A 93 3.90 -11.72 34.81
N LEU A 94 3.80 -11.39 36.10
CA LEU A 94 4.88 -10.80 36.87
C LEU A 94 5.20 -11.73 38.04
N ALA A 95 6.43 -12.24 38.06
CA ALA A 95 6.97 -12.99 39.17
C ALA A 95 8.06 -12.17 39.86
N VAL A 96 8.00 -12.05 41.18
CA VAL A 96 9.14 -11.55 41.97
C VAL A 96 9.92 -12.75 42.47
N ASP A 97 11.19 -12.84 42.12
CA ASP A 97 12.08 -13.86 42.64
C ASP A 97 12.31 -13.54 44.11
N ALA A 98 11.92 -14.46 45.00
CA ALA A 98 12.13 -14.29 46.43
C ALA A 98 13.63 -14.47 46.69
N SER A 99 14.39 -13.36 46.62
CA SER A 99 15.78 -13.35 47.10
C SER A 99 15.82 -13.92 48.52
N PRO A 100 16.59 -14.98 48.80
CA PRO A 100 16.91 -15.32 50.16
C PRO A 100 17.90 -14.26 50.67
N GLU A 101 17.37 -13.30 51.43
CA GLU A 101 18.09 -12.35 52.30
C GLU A 101 18.90 -11.24 51.62
#